data_AF-M5TCS8-F1
#
_entry.id   AF-M5TCS8-F1
#
_cell.length_a   1.000
_cell.length_b   1.000
_cell.length_c   1.000
_cell.angle_alpha   90.00
_cell.angle_beta   90.00
_cell.angle_gamma   90.00
#
_symmetry.space_group_name_H-M   'P 1'
#
loop_
_entity.id
_entity.type
_entity.pdbx_description
1 polymer ?
#
loop_
_entity_poly.entity_id
_entity_poly.type
_entity_poly.pdbx_seq_one_letter_code
_entity_poly.pdbx_strand_id
1 'polypeptide(L)'
;MPTTSPPTGFNERQRLMFLIDTISRIVHVATAITLVGGSVFTLFVLLPSAKTLSSEAHKQLAEAINGRWKRFIHGGIALFLISGFYNYFRAIPNHKGDGLYHGLLGAKMLMAFVIFFFASALVGRSPRFDGMRANKSKWLGLIVLLATIIVCLSGFLKIRG
;
A
#
# COMPACT_ATOMS: atom_id res chain seq x y z
N MET A 1 -12.07 -9.03 -54.41
CA MET A 1 -11.18 -8.66 -53.28
C MET A 1 -11.71 -9.33 -52.03
N PRO A 2 -10.92 -10.06 -51.23
CA PRO A 2 -11.43 -10.63 -49.98
C PRO A 2 -11.49 -9.52 -48.92
N THR A 3 -12.70 -9.21 -48.47
CA THR A 3 -12.96 -8.32 -47.34
C THR A 3 -12.74 -9.11 -46.05
N THR A 4 -11.57 -8.97 -45.41
CA THR A 4 -11.39 -9.47 -44.05
C THR A 4 -12.09 -8.52 -43.09
N SER A 5 -13.27 -8.91 -42.61
CA SER A 5 -13.91 -8.25 -41.47
C SER A 5 -12.93 -8.24 -40.28
N PRO A 6 -12.80 -7.12 -39.54
CA PRO A 6 -11.93 -7.07 -38.37
C PRO A 6 -12.38 -8.14 -37.35
N PRO A 7 -11.46 -8.80 -36.63
CA PRO A 7 -11.82 -9.83 -35.67
C PRO A 7 -12.69 -9.23 -34.55
N THR A 8 -13.96 -9.65 -34.48
CA THR A 8 -14.97 -9.15 -33.54
C THR A 8 -14.92 -9.79 -32.15
N GLY A 9 -13.74 -10.24 -31.69
CA GLY A 9 -13.60 -10.88 -30.38
C GLY A 9 -12.18 -10.83 -29.83
N PHE A 10 -12.07 -10.61 -28.51
CA PHE A 10 -10.83 -10.85 -27.78
C PHE A 10 -10.38 -12.30 -27.97
N ASN A 11 -9.11 -12.53 -28.30
CA ASN A 11 -8.53 -13.86 -28.24
C ASN A 11 -8.23 -14.26 -26.78
N GLU A 12 -7.97 -15.55 -26.53
CA GLU A 12 -7.77 -16.09 -25.18
C GLU A 12 -6.62 -15.41 -24.42
N ARG A 13 -5.50 -15.14 -25.11
CA ARG A 13 -4.36 -14.42 -24.52
C ARG A 13 -4.77 -13.03 -24.05
N GLN A 14 -5.50 -12.28 -24.87
CA GLN A 14 -5.93 -10.93 -24.50
C GLN A 14 -6.89 -10.96 -23.30
N ARG A 15 -7.81 -11.96 -23.23
CA ARG A 15 -8.68 -12.16 -22.06
C ARG A 15 -7.89 -12.45 -20.79
N LEU A 16 -6.91 -13.35 -20.89
CA LEU A 16 -6.06 -13.70 -19.76
C LEU A 16 -5.26 -12.50 -19.26
N MET A 17 -4.64 -11.74 -20.16
CA MET A 17 -3.88 -10.54 -19.78
C MET A 17 -4.76 -9.49 -19.11
N PHE A 18 -5.95 -9.22 -19.66
CA PHE A 18 -6.91 -8.32 -19.05
C PHE A 18 -7.31 -8.76 -17.63
N LEU A 19 -7.51 -10.07 -17.43
CA LEU A 19 -7.83 -10.63 -16.12
C LEU A 19 -6.67 -10.43 -15.13
N ILE A 20 -5.42 -10.72 -15.54
CA ILE A 20 -4.25 -10.56 -14.68
C ILE A 20 -4.04 -9.08 -14.33
N ASP A 21 -4.13 -8.17 -15.30
CA ASP A 21 -4.02 -6.72 -15.08
C ASP A 21 -5.06 -6.25 -14.06
N THR A 22 -6.31 -6.70 -14.22
CA THR A 22 -7.42 -6.34 -13.33
C THR A 22 -7.20 -6.88 -11.92
N ILE A 23 -6.88 -8.16 -11.78
CA ILE A 23 -6.64 -8.79 -10.47
C ILE A 23 -5.45 -8.13 -9.78
N SER A 24 -4.35 -7.90 -10.49
CA SER A 24 -3.16 -7.26 -9.91
C SER A 24 -3.48 -5.87 -9.37
N ARG A 25 -4.26 -5.08 -10.11
CA ARG A 25 -4.70 -3.76 -9.68
C ARG A 25 -5.64 -3.83 -8.47
N ILE A 26 -6.59 -4.77 -8.44
CA ILE A 26 -7.48 -5.00 -7.30
C ILE A 26 -6.68 -5.38 -6.06
N VAL A 27 -5.76 -6.34 -6.18
CA VAL A 27 -4.89 -6.79 -5.08
C VAL A 27 -4.05 -5.62 -4.55
N HIS A 28 -3.45 -4.82 -5.43
CA HIS A 28 -2.67 -3.65 -5.03
C HIS A 28 -3.49 -2.66 -4.21
N VAL A 29 -4.68 -2.28 -4.71
CA VAL A 29 -5.56 -1.31 -4.04
C VAL A 29 -6.16 -1.88 -2.76
N ALA A 30 -6.60 -3.14 -2.74
CA ALA A 30 -7.13 -3.79 -1.54
C ALA A 30 -6.08 -3.90 -0.44
N THR A 31 -4.82 -4.17 -0.82
CA THR A 31 -3.69 -4.17 0.12
C THR A 31 -3.47 -2.77 0.69
N ALA A 32 -3.50 -1.73 -0.16
CA ALA A 32 -3.42 -0.33 0.27
C ALA A 32 -4.50 0.03 1.30
N ILE A 33 -5.75 -0.28 0.98
CA ILE A 33 -6.91 0.00 1.84
C ILE A 33 -6.76 -0.71 3.18
N THR A 34 -6.33 -1.98 3.18
CA THR A 34 -6.19 -2.77 4.41
C THR A 34 -5.11 -2.19 5.33
N LEU A 35 -3.91 -1.91 4.80
CA LEU A 35 -2.78 -1.44 5.61
C LEU A 35 -2.95 0.01 6.06
N VAL A 36 -3.41 0.88 5.17
CA VAL A 36 -3.64 2.30 5.47
C VAL A 36 -4.87 2.44 6.37
N GLY A 37 -5.96 1.75 6.08
CA GLY A 37 -7.18 1.74 6.91
C GLY A 37 -6.90 1.22 8.32
N GLY A 38 -6.15 0.12 8.44
CA GLY A 38 -5.70 -0.38 9.75
C GLY A 38 -4.81 0.61 10.51
N SER A 39 -3.94 1.35 9.81
CA SER A 39 -3.13 2.41 10.42
C SER A 39 -3.98 3.60 10.90
N VAL A 40 -4.95 4.04 10.09
CA VAL A 40 -5.91 5.10 10.43
C VAL A 40 -6.75 4.70 11.64
N PHE A 41 -7.35 3.50 11.62
CA PHE A 41 -8.10 2.96 12.76
C PHE A 41 -7.24 2.87 14.02
N THR A 42 -6.00 2.39 13.89
CA THR A 42 -5.07 2.29 15.02
C THR A 42 -4.81 3.67 15.62
N LEU A 43 -4.53 4.66 14.78
CA LEU A 43 -4.17 6.01 15.21
C LEU A 43 -5.32 6.77 15.86
N PHE A 44 -6.49 6.78 15.24
CA PHE A 44 -7.60 7.64 15.64
C PHE A 44 -8.62 6.97 16.55
N VAL A 45 -8.72 5.64 16.55
CA VAL A 45 -9.73 4.92 17.31
C VAL A 45 -9.08 4.07 18.40
N LEU A 46 -8.20 3.14 18.02
CA LEU A 46 -7.64 2.18 18.97
C LEU A 46 -6.73 2.82 20.01
N LEU A 47 -5.75 3.62 19.59
CA LEU A 47 -4.78 4.22 20.52
C LEU A 47 -5.43 5.16 21.55
N PRO A 48 -6.37 6.06 21.18
CA PRO A 48 -7.10 6.87 22.16
C PRO A 48 -7.95 6.02 23.10
N SER A 49 -8.65 5.02 22.58
CA SER A 49 -9.52 4.14 23.38
C SER A 49 -8.72 3.28 24.36
N ALA A 50 -7.51 2.84 23.98
CA ALA A 50 -6.67 2.02 24.85
C ALA A 50 -6.10 2.79 26.06
N LYS A 51 -6.21 4.12 26.12
CA LYS A 51 -5.76 4.93 27.27
C LYS A 51 -6.63 4.75 28.50
N THR A 52 -7.87 4.26 28.35
CA THR A 52 -8.80 4.03 29.48
C THR A 52 -8.57 2.68 30.15
N LEU A 53 -7.69 1.83 29.60
CA LEU A 53 -7.40 0.51 30.13
C LEU A 53 -6.38 0.59 31.28
N SER A 54 -6.45 -0.39 32.19
CA SER A 54 -5.36 -0.62 33.15
C SER A 54 -4.06 -0.94 32.41
N SER A 55 -2.92 -0.73 33.07
CA SER A 55 -1.60 -1.01 32.49
C SER A 55 -1.46 -2.46 32.00
N GLU A 56 -1.97 -3.41 32.79
CA GLU A 56 -1.94 -4.83 32.45
C GLU A 56 -2.82 -5.14 31.23
N ALA A 57 -4.07 -4.66 31.20
CA ALA A 57 -4.97 -4.86 30.07
C ALA A 57 -4.42 -4.19 28.79
N HIS A 58 -3.79 -3.02 28.92
CA HIS A 58 -3.14 -2.33 27.81
C HIS A 58 -2.03 -3.18 27.21
N LYS A 59 -1.15 -3.76 28.05
CA LYS A 59 -0.03 -4.59 27.60
C LYS A 59 -0.53 -5.86 26.90
N GLN A 60 -1.49 -6.56 27.50
CA GLN A 60 -2.09 -7.75 26.89
C GLN A 60 -2.72 -7.46 25.54
N LEU A 61 -3.48 -6.37 25.43
CA LEU A 61 -4.08 -5.93 24.16
C LEU A 61 -3.02 -5.61 23.11
N ALA A 62 -1.97 -4.88 23.50
CA ALA A 62 -0.88 -4.51 22.60
C ALA A 62 -0.14 -5.74 22.05
N GLU A 63 0.16 -6.72 22.89
CA GLU A 63 0.80 -7.98 22.47
C GLU A 63 -0.10 -8.78 21.53
N ALA A 64 -1.38 -8.92 21.87
CA ALA A 64 -2.38 -9.63 21.07
C ALA A 64 -2.55 -9.00 19.67
N ILE A 65 -2.62 -7.66 19.60
CA ILE A 65 -2.76 -6.94 18.34
C ILE A 65 -1.47 -7.01 17.52
N ASN A 66 -0.31 -6.67 18.10
CA ASN A 66 0.95 -6.67 17.37
C ASN A 66 1.31 -8.07 16.83
N GLY A 67 1.00 -9.13 17.59
CA GLY A 67 1.20 -10.52 17.15
C GLY A 67 0.48 -10.88 15.85
N ARG A 68 -0.73 -10.33 15.66
CA ARG A 68 -1.55 -10.52 14.45
C ARG A 68 -1.19 -9.50 13.37
N TRP A 69 -1.13 -8.22 13.74
CA TRP A 69 -0.92 -7.10 12.82
C TRP A 69 0.41 -7.19 12.07
N LYS A 70 1.48 -7.69 12.70
CA LYS A 70 2.76 -7.89 12.01
C LYS A 70 2.63 -8.79 10.76
N ARG A 71 1.73 -9.79 10.77
CA ARG A 71 1.53 -10.68 9.61
C ARG A 71 0.90 -9.92 8.45
N PHE A 72 -0.08 -9.07 8.75
CA PHE A 72 -0.70 -8.18 7.76
C PHE A 72 0.32 -7.18 7.20
N ILE A 73 1.14 -6.56 8.05
CA ILE A 73 2.19 -5.63 7.58
C ILE A 73 3.16 -6.33 6.63
N HIS A 74 3.79 -7.44 7.02
CA HIS A 74 4.81 -8.07 6.19
C HIS A 74 4.22 -8.72 4.92
N GLY A 75 3.09 -9.44 5.06
CA GLY A 75 2.40 -10.02 3.93
C GLY A 75 1.86 -8.96 2.97
N GLY A 76 1.31 -7.87 3.52
CA GLY A 76 0.83 -6.74 2.74
C GLY A 76 1.95 -6.00 2.03
N ILE A 77 3.11 -5.78 2.66
CA ILE A 77 4.29 -5.20 1.99
C ILE A 77 4.72 -6.09 0.81
N ALA A 78 4.79 -7.41 1.00
CA ALA A 78 5.13 -8.33 -0.08
C ALA A 78 4.13 -8.25 -1.24
N LEU A 79 2.82 -8.27 -0.94
CA LEU A 79 1.76 -8.09 -1.95
C LEU A 79 1.85 -6.74 -2.65
N PHE A 80 2.14 -5.67 -1.92
CA PHE A 80 2.33 -4.32 -2.46
C PHE A 80 3.48 -4.24 -3.45
N LEU A 81 4.62 -4.83 -3.11
CA LEU A 81 5.79 -4.83 -3.97
C LEU A 81 5.52 -5.63 -5.25
N ILE A 82 5.03 -6.87 -5.11
CA ILE A 82 4.76 -7.75 -6.26
C ILE A 82 3.74 -7.09 -7.20
N SER A 83 2.59 -6.68 -6.68
CA SER A 83 1.55 -6.05 -7.49
C SER A 83 1.98 -4.66 -7.98
N GLY A 84 2.69 -3.88 -7.18
CA GLY A 84 3.15 -2.53 -7.53
C GLY A 84 4.16 -2.54 -8.68
N PHE A 85 5.16 -3.42 -8.60
CA PHE A 85 6.12 -3.60 -9.69
C PHE A 85 5.45 -4.12 -10.96
N TYR A 86 4.52 -5.09 -10.84
CA TYR A 86 3.75 -5.55 -11.99
C TYR A 86 3.00 -4.41 -12.67
N ASN A 87 2.20 -3.64 -11.91
CA ASN A 87 1.44 -2.51 -12.44
C ASN A 87 2.36 -1.43 -13.04
N TYR A 88 3.52 -1.19 -12.44
CA TYR A 88 4.53 -0.27 -12.96
C TYR A 88 5.02 -0.71 -14.35
N PHE A 89 5.53 -1.94 -14.48
CA PHE A 89 6.07 -2.43 -15.75
C PHE A 89 5.01 -2.46 -16.86
N ARG A 90 3.76 -2.77 -16.53
CA ARG A 90 2.63 -2.71 -17.47
C ARG A 90 2.32 -1.30 -17.95
N ALA A 91 2.56 -0.28 -17.13
CA ALA A 91 2.30 1.12 -17.48
C ALA A 91 3.44 1.79 -18.27
N ILE A 92 4.69 1.31 -18.18
CA ILE A 92 5.86 1.92 -18.85
C ILE A 92 5.62 2.23 -20.34
N PRO A 93 5.10 1.29 -21.16
CA PRO A 93 4.93 1.55 -22.60
C PRO A 93 4.00 2.72 -22.91
N ASN A 94 3.06 3.03 -22.02
CA ASN A 94 2.02 4.06 -22.25
C ASN A 94 2.51 5.48 -21.91
N HIS A 95 3.65 5.63 -21.24
CA HIS A 95 4.13 6.94 -20.76
C HIS A 95 5.57 7.22 -21.18
N LYS A 96 6.00 6.68 -22.32
CA LYS A 96 7.34 6.95 -22.88
C LYS A 96 7.52 8.44 -23.14
N GLY A 97 8.54 9.03 -22.52
CA GLY A 97 8.85 10.46 -22.66
C GLY A 97 8.08 11.38 -21.70
N ASP A 98 7.21 10.87 -20.83
CA ASP A 98 6.52 11.68 -19.82
C ASP A 98 7.35 11.81 -18.54
N GLY A 99 8.26 12.79 -18.52
CA GLY A 99 9.13 13.04 -17.37
C GLY A 99 8.38 13.34 -16.08
N LEU A 100 7.24 14.04 -16.16
CA LEU A 100 6.42 14.36 -14.99
C LEU A 100 5.74 13.11 -14.43
N TYR A 101 5.22 12.22 -15.29
CA TYR A 101 4.67 10.94 -14.86
C TYR A 101 5.74 10.14 -14.11
N HIS A 102 6.93 9.99 -14.68
CA HIS A 102 8.01 9.23 -14.05
C HIS A 102 8.49 9.86 -12.74
N GLY A 103 8.59 11.19 -12.68
CA GLY A 103 8.96 11.90 -11.45
C GLY A 103 7.95 11.67 -10.32
N LEU A 104 6.66 11.87 -10.59
CA LEU A 104 5.60 11.67 -9.60
C LEU A 104 5.44 10.20 -9.20
N LEU A 105 5.57 9.28 -10.16
CA LEU A 105 5.55 7.84 -9.91
C LEU A 105 6.73 7.41 -9.05
N GLY A 106 7.94 7.88 -9.36
CA GLY A 106 9.14 7.61 -8.57
C GLY A 106 9.00 8.16 -7.15
N ALA A 107 8.50 9.38 -7.00
CA ALA A 107 8.27 10.01 -5.71
C ALA A 107 7.33 9.18 -4.81
N LYS A 108 6.20 8.71 -5.35
CA LYS A 108 5.28 7.86 -4.55
C LYS A 108 5.87 6.50 -4.20
N MET A 109 6.72 5.93 -5.07
CA MET A 109 7.42 4.68 -4.78
C MET A 109 8.42 4.85 -3.62
N LEU A 110 9.20 5.93 -3.63
CA LEU A 110 10.11 6.25 -2.51
C LEU A 110 9.34 6.46 -1.20
N MET A 111 8.24 7.22 -1.23
CA MET A 111 7.37 7.38 -0.06
C MET A 111 6.81 6.05 0.44
N ALA A 112 6.42 5.14 -0.46
CA ALA A 112 5.94 3.80 -0.08
C ALA A 112 7.03 3.00 0.66
N PHE A 113 8.29 3.04 0.20
CA PHE A 113 9.39 2.40 0.91
C PHE A 113 9.63 2.98 2.31
N VAL A 114 9.51 4.31 2.48
CA VAL A 114 9.57 4.96 3.80
C VAL A 114 8.44 4.47 4.71
N ILE A 115 7.22 4.36 4.18
CA ILE A 115 6.08 3.80 4.92
C ILE A 115 6.34 2.35 5.32
N PHE A 116 6.83 1.50 4.41
CA PHE A 116 7.11 0.10 4.68
C PHE A 116 8.16 -0.08 5.77
N PHE A 117 9.21 0.74 5.74
CA PHE A 117 10.22 0.77 6.79
C PHE A 117 9.62 1.10 8.16
N PHE A 118 8.88 2.21 8.28
CA PHE A 118 8.29 2.59 9.56
C PHE A 118 7.22 1.60 10.04
N ALA A 119 6.36 1.11 9.15
CA ALA A 119 5.36 0.10 9.49
C ALA A 119 6.03 -1.16 10.05
N SER A 120 7.12 -1.62 9.44
CA SER A 120 7.90 -2.78 9.90
C SER A 120 8.59 -2.53 11.24
N ALA A 121 9.19 -1.34 11.42
CA ALA A 121 9.82 -0.96 12.68
C ALA A 121 8.84 -0.90 13.87
N LEU A 122 7.61 -0.42 13.62
CA LEU A 122 6.56 -0.30 14.63
C LEU A 122 6.00 -1.66 15.09
N VAL A 123 6.02 -2.69 14.25
CA VAL A 123 5.55 -4.05 14.59
C VAL A 123 6.69 -5.03 14.89
N GLY A 124 7.94 -4.60 14.71
CA GLY A 124 9.14 -5.40 14.96
C GLY A 124 9.49 -5.53 16.45
N ARG A 125 10.43 -6.42 16.75
CA ARG A 125 10.93 -6.69 18.12
C ARG A 125 12.34 -6.17 18.40
N SER A 126 13.00 -5.60 17.39
CA SER A 126 14.38 -5.13 17.54
C SER A 126 14.44 -3.96 18.54
N PRO A 127 15.30 -4.01 19.57
CA PRO A 127 15.43 -2.92 20.57
C PRO A 127 15.80 -1.57 19.96
N ARG A 128 16.47 -1.56 18.80
CA ARG A 128 16.87 -0.35 18.06
C ARG A 128 15.69 0.59 17.76
N PHE A 129 14.47 0.07 17.71
CA PHE A 129 13.26 0.84 17.42
C PHE A 129 12.33 1.01 18.62
N ASP A 130 12.79 0.77 19.85
CA ASP A 130 11.99 0.97 21.08
C ASP A 130 11.50 2.42 21.20
N GLY A 131 12.37 3.40 20.97
CA GLY A 131 11.99 4.83 20.99
C GLY A 131 10.93 5.18 19.94
N MET A 132 10.94 4.50 18.80
CA MET A 132 9.91 4.65 17.76
C MET A 132 8.57 4.07 18.22
N ARG A 133 8.59 2.88 18.84
CA ARG A 133 7.39 2.23 19.39
C ARG A 133 6.81 2.99 20.59
N ALA A 134 7.65 3.59 21.44
CA ALA A 134 7.20 4.45 22.52
C ALA A 134 6.44 5.69 22.00
N ASN A 135 6.82 6.19 20.82
CA ASN A 135 6.18 7.32 20.15
C ASN A 135 5.27 6.88 18.98
N LYS A 136 4.68 5.67 19.05
CA LYS A 136 3.96 5.03 17.94
C LYS A 136 2.91 5.94 17.28
N SER A 137 2.20 6.76 18.06
CA SER A 137 1.19 7.70 17.52
C SER A 137 1.80 8.67 16.49
N LYS A 138 2.96 9.28 16.80
CA LYS A 138 3.67 10.20 15.89
C LYS A 138 4.03 9.53 14.57
N TRP A 139 4.60 8.32 14.64
CA TRP A 139 5.05 7.59 13.46
C TRP A 139 3.89 7.02 12.63
N LEU A 140 2.81 6.59 13.28
CA LEU A 140 1.56 6.25 12.59
C LEU A 140 0.96 7.48 11.90
N GLY A 141 0.97 8.65 12.54
CA GLY A 141 0.54 9.90 11.93
C GLY A 141 1.32 10.23 10.66
N LEU A 142 2.66 10.07 10.71
CA LEU A 142 3.50 10.25 9.53
C LEU A 142 3.18 9.22 8.42
N ILE A 143 2.98 7.94 8.77
CA ILE A 143 2.58 6.90 7.81
C ILE A 143 1.25 7.27 7.13
N VAL A 144 0.24 7.69 7.90
CA VAL A 144 -1.08 8.07 7.38
C VAL A 144 -0.98 9.30 6.48
N LEU A 145 -0.19 10.30 6.86
CA LEU A 145 0.06 11.48 6.03
C LEU A 145 0.70 11.11 4.70
N LEU A 146 1.81 10.35 4.73
CA LEU A 146 2.51 9.91 3.51
C LEU A 146 1.60 9.04 2.63
N ALA A 147 0.84 8.13 3.21
CA ALA A 147 -0.12 7.30 2.48
C ALA A 147 -1.20 8.15 1.80
N THR A 148 -1.70 9.19 2.48
CA THR A 148 -2.67 10.14 1.92
C THR A 148 -2.09 10.86 0.71
N ILE A 149 -0.84 11.36 0.81
CA ILE A 149 -0.14 11.99 -0.31
C ILE A 149 0.00 11.02 -1.49
N ILE A 150 0.37 9.75 -1.26
CA ILE A 150 0.48 8.72 -2.30
C ILE A 150 -0.88 8.50 -3.00
N VAL A 151 -1.99 8.48 -2.23
CA VAL A 151 -3.34 8.34 -2.79
C VAL A 151 -3.70 9.54 -3.66
N CYS A 152 -3.43 10.77 -3.21
CA CYS A 152 -3.64 11.99 -3.99
C CYS A 152 -2.84 11.97 -5.30
N LEU A 153 -1.55 11.62 -5.25
CA LEU A 153 -0.70 11.47 -6.44
C LEU A 153 -1.24 10.39 -7.38
N SER A 154 -1.70 9.27 -6.84
CA SER A 154 -2.26 8.17 -7.64
C SER A 154 -3.58 8.57 -8.31
N GLY A 155 -4.42 9.34 -7.63
CA GLY A 155 -5.64 9.92 -8.20
C GLY A 155 -5.33 10.90 -9.32
N PHE A 156 -4.41 11.84 -9.09
CA PHE A 156 -3.97 12.80 -10.10
C PHE A 156 -3.41 12.12 -11.35
N LEU A 157 -2.47 11.17 -11.19
CA LEU A 157 -1.88 10.45 -12.31
C LEU A 157 -2.94 9.68 -13.11
N LYS A 158 -3.91 9.05 -12.43
CA LYS A 158 -5.00 8.32 -13.09
C LYS A 158 -5.91 9.22 -13.94
N ILE A 159 -6.14 10.45 -13.51
CA ILE A 159 -6.99 11.42 -14.25
C ILE A 159 -6.23 12.04 -15.41
N ARG A 160 -4.93 12.32 -15.21
CA ARG A 160 -4.08 12.96 -16.22
C ARG A 160 -3.87 12.08 -17.46
N GLY A 161 -3.76 10.76 -17.31
CA GLY A 161 -3.56 9.81 -18.40
C GLY A 161 -2.45 8.83 -18.08
#